data_AF-A0A965M4U8-F1
#
_entry.id   AF-A0A965M4U8-F1
#
_cell.length_a   1.000
_cell.length_b   1.000
_cell.length_c   1.000
_cell.angle_alpha   90.00
_cell.angle_beta   90.00
_cell.angle_gamma   90.00
#
_symmetry.space_group_name_H-M   'P 1'
#
loop_
_entity.id
_entity.type
_entity.pdbx_description
1 polymer ?
#
loop_
_entity_poly.entity_id
_entity_poly.type
_entity_poly.pdbx_seq_one_letter_code
_entity_poly.pdbx_strand_id
1 'polypeptide(L)'
;DKRYDELRTKYRRKEFEIKKDIELSRTYLNNKKLEFFNTFKFVKRHSSDSLDNEEEFQFLFETLKNTYEEIIKEIGKRDKLETQAEAIANIFSEQYDRKKYEKKKENLMRHLANLFIESLTIQSKYENKILSNINSERQALVSISRLPEESREEMRETLPGEVERLQTSLQDIDNTLDTVSQEAIRLIETNSSKENEIKELQRQLESTNLIEKNRLETTINALKQQNIELTARETSLSQQINNLVIEKDTLKNQLEEKQRLLAGILVGNNINEAIEQKDQEILRLKIQNEKLEQDIAKLKTASPSSTVTEQPPPPIPPPAAVTNDKFEKYERMKKMLPEGAVRQKMKTDGLSESEIDAF
;
A
#
# COMPACT_ATOMS: atom_id res chain seq x y z
N ASP A 1 -10.13 -7.46 -17.92
CA ASP A 1 -9.37 -6.78 -18.99
C ASP A 1 -9.60 -5.26 -19.02
N LYS A 2 -10.78 -4.74 -19.37
CA LYS A 2 -11.02 -3.28 -19.45
C LYS A 2 -10.62 -2.48 -18.19
N ARG A 3 -11.01 -2.94 -16.99
CA ARG A 3 -10.65 -2.30 -15.72
C ARG A 3 -9.13 -2.32 -15.44
N TYR A 4 -8.44 -3.36 -15.92
CA TYR A 4 -6.98 -3.45 -15.83
C TYR A 4 -6.30 -2.42 -16.74
N ASP A 5 -6.81 -2.26 -17.97
CA ASP A 5 -6.30 -1.27 -18.91
C ASP A 5 -6.50 0.17 -18.41
N GLU A 6 -7.63 0.45 -17.76
CA GLU A 6 -7.91 1.74 -17.12
C GLU A 6 -6.93 2.04 -15.98
N LEU A 7 -6.71 1.08 -15.07
CA LEU A 7 -5.72 1.19 -13.99
C LEU A 7 -4.30 1.37 -14.53
N ARG A 8 -3.91 0.55 -15.51
CA ARG A 8 -2.59 0.64 -16.16
C ARG A 8 -2.36 2.01 -16.81
N THR A 9 -3.39 2.55 -17.47
CA THR A 9 -3.32 3.87 -18.09
C THR A 9 -3.16 4.97 -17.04
N LYS A 10 -3.92 4.91 -15.94
CA LYS A 10 -3.83 5.87 -14.84
C LYS A 10 -2.44 5.87 -14.19
N TYR A 11 -1.88 4.69 -13.94
CA TYR A 11 -0.54 4.57 -13.35
C TYR A 11 0.56 5.01 -14.32
N ARG A 12 0.47 4.69 -15.61
CA ARG A 12 1.42 5.18 -16.62
C ARG A 12 1.44 6.70 -16.72
N ARG A 13 0.28 7.35 -16.61
CA ARG A 13 0.22 8.83 -16.54
C ARG A 13 0.96 9.35 -15.31
N LYS A 14 0.73 8.75 -14.14
CA LYS A 14 1.40 9.16 -12.90
C LYS A 14 2.90 8.90 -12.93
N GLU A 15 3.34 7.77 -13.48
CA GLU A 15 4.76 7.46 -13.71
C GLU A 15 5.41 8.48 -14.66
N PHE A 16 4.70 8.86 -15.73
CA PHE A 16 5.16 9.89 -16.66
C PHE A 16 5.28 11.26 -16.00
N GLU A 17 4.30 11.67 -15.19
CA GLU A 17 4.34 12.92 -14.41
C GLU A 17 5.54 12.93 -13.45
N ILE A 18 5.76 11.87 -12.68
CA ILE A 18 6.92 11.77 -11.77
C ILE A 18 8.25 11.84 -12.53
N LYS A 19 8.38 11.13 -13.67
CA LYS A 19 9.59 11.20 -14.50
C LYS A 19 9.85 12.60 -15.03
N LYS A 20 8.79 13.29 -15.47
CA LYS A 20 8.86 14.68 -15.93
C LYS A 20 9.33 15.61 -14.80
N ASP A 21 8.82 15.44 -13.60
CA ASP A 21 9.23 16.24 -12.43
C ASP A 21 10.69 15.97 -12.04
N ILE A 22 11.14 14.71 -12.07
CA ILE A 22 12.55 14.35 -11.86
C ILE A 22 13.46 15.03 -12.90
N GLU A 23 13.03 15.06 -14.17
CA GLU A 23 13.80 15.67 -15.25
C GLU A 23 13.86 17.20 -15.15
N LEU A 24 12.76 17.83 -14.73
CA LEU A 24 12.71 19.25 -14.38
C LEU A 24 13.65 19.58 -13.21
N SER A 25 13.59 18.81 -12.11
CA SER A 25 14.50 18.97 -10.97
C SER A 25 15.96 18.77 -11.37
N ARG A 26 16.26 17.79 -12.25
CA ARG A 26 17.63 17.58 -12.78
C ARG A 26 18.12 18.79 -13.58
N THR A 27 17.27 19.35 -14.43
CA THR A 27 17.59 20.54 -15.23
C THR A 27 17.84 21.75 -14.33
N TYR A 28 16.96 21.98 -13.35
CA TYR A 28 17.11 23.04 -12.37
C TYR A 28 18.43 22.90 -11.57
N LEU A 29 18.73 21.70 -11.09
CA LEU A 29 19.96 21.42 -10.33
C LEU A 29 21.22 21.67 -11.16
N ASN A 30 21.21 21.32 -12.45
CA ASN A 30 22.33 21.58 -13.35
C ASN A 30 22.56 23.09 -13.55
N ASN A 31 21.49 23.87 -13.71
CA ASN A 31 21.58 25.32 -13.81
C ASN A 31 22.14 25.94 -12.52
N LYS A 32 21.67 25.50 -11.34
CA LYS A 32 22.17 25.98 -10.05
C LYS A 32 23.63 25.63 -9.79
N LYS A 33 24.06 24.42 -10.18
CA LYS A 33 25.48 24.03 -10.13
C LYS A 33 26.33 24.94 -11.02
N LEU A 34 25.83 25.32 -12.20
CA LEU A 34 26.53 26.22 -13.10
C LEU A 34 26.63 27.64 -12.51
N GLU A 35 25.55 28.17 -11.93
CA GLU A 35 25.55 29.43 -11.18
C GLU A 35 26.60 29.41 -10.06
N PHE A 36 26.56 28.37 -9.22
CA PHE A 36 27.53 28.18 -8.14
C PHE A 36 28.97 28.18 -8.67
N PHE A 37 29.25 27.45 -9.75
CA PHE A 37 30.60 27.35 -10.32
C PHE A 37 31.10 28.68 -10.89
N ASN A 38 30.20 29.46 -11.49
CA ASN A 38 30.52 30.79 -12.01
C ASN A 38 30.81 31.78 -10.89
N THR A 39 29.97 31.80 -9.84
CA THR A 39 30.20 32.63 -8.65
C THR A 39 31.49 32.24 -7.95
N PHE A 40 31.75 30.94 -7.80
CA PHE A 40 33.00 30.44 -7.21
C PHE A 40 34.24 30.87 -8.02
N LYS A 41 34.19 30.73 -9.35
CA LYS A 41 35.28 31.21 -10.24
C LYS A 41 35.48 32.72 -10.12
N PHE A 42 34.41 33.48 -10.02
CA PHE A 42 34.46 34.93 -9.84
C PHE A 42 35.17 35.28 -8.53
N VAL A 43 34.74 34.70 -7.40
CA VAL A 43 35.38 34.88 -6.09
C VAL A 43 36.85 34.52 -6.14
N LYS A 44 37.19 33.36 -6.71
CA LYS A 44 38.58 32.88 -6.79
C LYS A 44 39.50 33.80 -7.59
N ARG A 45 38.99 34.46 -8.64
CA ARG A 45 39.78 35.42 -9.43
C ARG A 45 40.01 36.72 -8.69
N HIS A 46 39.02 37.18 -7.94
CA HIS A 46 39.12 38.45 -7.21
C HIS A 46 39.80 38.28 -5.86
N SER A 47 39.90 37.06 -5.31
CA SER A 47 40.62 36.82 -4.06
C SER A 47 42.15 36.86 -4.19
N SER A 48 42.71 36.86 -5.41
CA SER A 48 44.17 36.93 -5.63
C SER A 48 44.71 38.36 -5.75
N ASP A 49 43.85 39.32 -6.09
CA ASP A 49 44.17 40.74 -6.13
C ASP A 49 43.55 41.37 -4.86
N SER A 50 44.29 42.14 -4.07
CA SER A 50 43.92 42.48 -2.68
C SER A 50 42.46 42.96 -2.54
N LEU A 51 41.61 42.09 -1.99
CA LEU A 51 40.26 42.44 -1.57
C LEU A 51 40.38 43.25 -0.28
N ASP A 52 40.64 44.53 -0.41
CA ASP A 52 40.57 45.48 0.73
C ASP A 52 39.11 45.74 1.15
N ASN A 53 38.14 45.18 0.43
CA ASN A 53 36.71 45.38 0.65
C ASN A 53 36.05 44.12 1.25
N GLU A 54 36.15 43.97 2.57
CA GLU A 54 35.62 42.84 3.34
C GLU A 54 34.11 42.62 3.13
N GLU A 55 33.35 43.69 2.89
CA GLU A 55 31.91 43.63 2.60
C GLU A 55 31.59 42.87 1.30
N GLU A 56 32.41 43.07 0.26
CA GLU A 56 32.21 42.43 -1.05
C GLU A 56 32.52 40.92 -0.97
N PHE A 57 33.53 40.55 -0.18
CA PHE A 57 33.83 39.15 0.09
C PHE A 57 32.73 38.47 0.90
N GLN A 58 32.21 39.12 1.94
CA GLN A 58 31.08 38.61 2.73
C GLN A 58 29.82 38.41 1.89
N PHE A 59 29.49 39.37 1.02
CA PHE A 59 28.34 39.27 0.12
C PHE A 59 28.47 38.06 -0.83
N LEU A 60 29.64 37.87 -1.44
CA LEU A 60 29.89 36.75 -2.34
C LEU A 60 29.90 35.41 -1.62
N PHE A 61 30.43 35.37 -0.39
CA PHE A 61 30.42 34.19 0.46
C PHE A 61 28.99 33.76 0.82
N GLU A 62 28.13 34.70 1.23
CA GLU A 62 26.74 34.36 1.52
C GLU A 62 25.93 34.00 0.27
N THR A 63 26.25 34.60 -0.88
CA THR A 63 25.64 34.19 -2.16
C THR A 63 25.97 32.73 -2.49
N LEU A 64 27.23 32.32 -2.30
CA LEU A 64 27.69 30.93 -2.48
C LEU A 64 27.00 29.97 -1.51
N LYS A 65 26.90 30.34 -0.23
CA LYS A 65 26.25 29.55 0.80
C LYS A 65 24.77 29.34 0.52
N ASN A 66 24.03 30.40 0.20
CA ASN A 66 22.61 30.32 -0.16
C ASN A 66 22.38 29.43 -1.38
N THR A 67 23.22 29.57 -2.43
CA THR A 67 23.14 28.73 -3.62
C THR A 67 23.40 27.24 -3.30
N TYR A 68 24.35 26.95 -2.41
CA TYR A 68 24.64 25.60 -1.95
C TYR A 68 23.48 24.99 -1.14
N GLU A 69 22.85 25.77 -0.26
CA GLU A 69 21.67 25.34 0.50
C GLU A 69 20.47 25.03 -0.41
N GLU A 70 20.24 25.83 -1.46
CA GLU A 70 19.22 25.54 -2.48
C GLU A 70 19.50 24.22 -3.21
N ILE A 71 20.75 23.96 -3.59
CA ILE A 71 21.18 22.71 -4.22
C ILE A 71 20.90 21.50 -3.32
N ILE A 72 21.21 21.59 -2.01
CA ILE A 72 20.93 20.52 -1.05
C ILE A 72 19.43 20.26 -0.91
N LYS A 73 18.60 21.32 -0.81
CA LYS A 73 17.14 21.19 -0.70
C LYS A 73 16.54 20.47 -1.91
N GLU A 74 17.00 20.77 -3.12
CA GLU A 74 16.51 20.10 -4.33
C GLU A 74 16.99 18.65 -4.46
N ILE A 75 18.19 18.32 -4.01
CA ILE A 75 18.65 16.92 -3.93
C ILE A 75 17.71 16.12 -3.01
N GLY A 76 17.36 16.66 -1.83
CA GLY A 76 16.44 15.99 -0.91
C GLY A 76 15.02 15.79 -1.47
N LYS A 77 14.51 16.70 -2.31
CA LYS A 77 13.23 16.51 -3.02
C LYS A 77 13.31 15.39 -4.05
N ARG A 78 14.43 15.31 -4.77
CA ARG A 78 14.66 14.25 -5.76
C ARG A 78 14.71 12.86 -5.13
N ASP A 79 15.39 12.70 -4.01
CA ASP A 79 15.48 11.41 -3.31
C ASP A 79 14.09 10.92 -2.87
N LYS A 80 13.22 11.83 -2.43
CA LYS A 80 11.81 11.51 -2.13
C LYS A 80 11.03 11.06 -3.37
N LEU A 81 11.23 11.70 -4.52
CA LEU A 81 10.57 11.33 -5.78
C LEU A 81 11.08 9.98 -6.33
N GLU A 82 12.37 9.71 -6.23
CA GLU A 82 12.96 8.42 -6.61
C GLU A 82 12.44 7.30 -5.69
N THR A 83 12.38 7.53 -4.38
CA THR A 83 11.78 6.58 -3.42
C THR A 83 10.31 6.30 -3.73
N GLN A 84 9.53 7.33 -4.10
CA GLN A 84 8.13 7.15 -4.50
C GLN A 84 8.00 6.36 -5.81
N ALA A 85 8.88 6.60 -6.79
CA ALA A 85 8.90 5.85 -8.04
C ALA A 85 9.23 4.36 -7.80
N GLU A 86 10.19 4.09 -6.92
CA GLU A 86 10.61 2.73 -6.55
C GLU A 86 9.53 1.99 -5.75
N ALA A 87 8.84 2.68 -4.83
CA ALA A 87 7.67 2.12 -4.14
C ALA A 87 6.52 1.78 -5.12
N ILE A 88 6.25 2.63 -6.11
CA ILE A 88 5.26 2.35 -7.16
C ILE A 88 5.68 1.14 -8.00
N ALA A 89 6.97 1.02 -8.35
CA ALA A 89 7.50 -0.12 -9.07
C ALA A 89 7.41 -1.44 -8.27
N ASN A 90 7.71 -1.38 -6.97
CA ASN A 90 7.64 -2.53 -6.07
C ASN A 90 6.20 -2.99 -5.83
N ILE A 91 5.24 -2.07 -5.65
CA ILE A 91 3.81 -2.40 -5.60
C ILE A 91 3.39 -3.14 -6.88
N PHE A 92 3.93 -2.76 -8.04
CA PHE A 92 3.66 -3.45 -9.30
C PHE A 92 4.30 -4.85 -9.37
N SER A 93 5.48 -5.02 -8.77
CA SER A 93 6.19 -6.31 -8.71
C SER A 93 5.56 -7.29 -7.70
N GLU A 94 5.07 -6.79 -6.57
CA GLU A 94 4.50 -7.60 -5.47
C GLU A 94 3.01 -7.86 -5.66
N GLN A 95 2.22 -6.90 -6.15
CA GLN A 95 0.77 -7.10 -6.28
C GLN A 95 0.36 -7.95 -7.48
N TYR A 96 1.23 -8.12 -8.48
CA TYR A 96 0.87 -8.87 -9.67
C TYR A 96 2.07 -9.63 -10.20
N ASP A 97 2.28 -10.84 -9.67
CA ASP A 97 2.99 -11.89 -10.40
C ASP A 97 2.12 -12.30 -11.60
N ARG A 98 2.12 -11.42 -12.62
CA ARG A 98 1.38 -11.58 -13.87
C ARG A 98 1.69 -12.94 -14.50
N LYS A 99 2.92 -13.44 -14.32
CA LYS A 99 3.29 -14.78 -14.78
C LYS A 99 2.51 -15.87 -14.06
N LYS A 100 2.28 -15.74 -12.74
CA LYS A 100 1.48 -16.69 -11.96
C LYS A 100 -0.01 -16.65 -12.32
N TYR A 101 -0.58 -15.45 -12.51
CA TYR A 101 -1.98 -15.32 -12.95
C TYR A 101 -2.19 -15.82 -14.39
N GLU A 102 -1.33 -15.40 -15.33
CA GLU A 102 -1.40 -15.86 -16.73
C GLU A 102 -1.16 -17.36 -16.83
N LYS A 103 -0.25 -17.94 -16.03
CA LYS A 103 -0.06 -19.41 -15.98
C LYS A 103 -1.29 -20.14 -15.44
N LYS A 104 -1.97 -19.59 -14.43
CA LYS A 104 -3.21 -20.18 -13.88
C LYS A 104 -4.36 -20.08 -14.90
N LYS A 105 -4.48 -18.94 -15.60
CA LYS A 105 -5.42 -18.73 -16.70
C LYS A 105 -5.14 -19.66 -17.88
N GLU A 106 -3.89 -19.80 -18.30
CA GLU A 106 -3.46 -20.69 -19.37
C GLU A 106 -3.79 -22.15 -19.03
N ASN A 107 -3.49 -22.59 -17.80
CA ASN A 107 -3.84 -23.93 -17.34
C ASN A 107 -5.36 -24.18 -17.38
N LEU A 108 -6.15 -23.20 -16.95
CA LEU A 108 -7.62 -23.29 -17.00
C LEU A 108 -8.14 -23.37 -18.45
N MET A 109 -7.63 -22.52 -19.32
CA MET A 109 -8.00 -22.52 -20.75
C MET A 109 -7.60 -23.83 -21.44
N ARG A 110 -6.43 -24.39 -21.11
CA ARG A 110 -5.97 -25.68 -21.62
C ARG A 110 -6.86 -26.83 -21.15
N HIS A 111 -7.28 -26.80 -19.88
CA HIS A 111 -8.22 -27.79 -19.34
C HIS A 111 -9.58 -27.73 -20.03
N LEU A 112 -10.13 -26.53 -20.23
CA LEU A 112 -11.39 -26.33 -20.96
C LEU A 112 -11.30 -26.79 -22.42
N ALA A 113 -10.20 -26.50 -23.10
CA ALA A 113 -9.97 -26.95 -24.48
C ALA A 113 -9.93 -28.49 -24.57
N ASN A 114 -9.27 -29.16 -23.63
CA ASN A 114 -9.22 -30.62 -23.60
C ASN A 114 -10.61 -31.23 -23.40
N LEU A 115 -11.42 -30.70 -22.47
CA LEU A 115 -12.79 -31.16 -22.24
C LEU A 115 -13.65 -31.02 -23.52
N PHE A 116 -13.47 -29.95 -24.28
CA PHE A 116 -14.18 -29.74 -25.54
C PHE A 116 -13.74 -30.70 -26.65
N ILE A 117 -12.44 -30.99 -26.76
CA ILE A 117 -11.91 -31.97 -27.72
C ILE A 117 -12.43 -33.38 -27.39
N GLU A 118 -12.46 -33.74 -26.11
CA GLU A 118 -13.02 -35.02 -25.66
C GLU A 118 -14.50 -35.15 -26.04
N SER A 119 -15.31 -34.10 -25.84
CA SER A 119 -16.72 -34.15 -26.23
C SER A 119 -16.92 -34.31 -27.74
N LEU A 120 -16.14 -33.61 -28.57
CA LEU A 120 -16.20 -33.75 -30.03
C LEU A 120 -15.75 -35.14 -30.50
N THR A 121 -14.74 -35.71 -29.86
CA THR A 121 -14.24 -37.05 -30.17
C THR A 121 -15.30 -38.12 -29.86
N ILE A 122 -16.00 -37.97 -28.74
CA ILE A 122 -17.11 -38.86 -28.38
C ILE A 122 -18.23 -38.74 -29.42
N GLN A 123 -18.66 -37.53 -29.75
CA GLN A 123 -19.70 -37.29 -30.75
C GLN A 123 -19.36 -37.94 -32.11
N SER A 124 -18.14 -37.72 -32.61
CA SER A 124 -17.70 -38.30 -33.89
C SER A 124 -17.70 -39.83 -33.89
N LYS A 125 -17.34 -40.47 -32.77
CA LYS A 125 -17.41 -41.94 -32.66
C LYS A 125 -18.83 -42.47 -32.79
N TYR A 126 -19.81 -41.78 -32.20
CA TYR A 126 -21.22 -42.17 -32.32
C TYR A 126 -21.76 -41.94 -33.73
N GLU A 127 -21.48 -40.78 -34.34
CA GLU A 127 -21.91 -40.48 -35.71
C GLU A 127 -21.37 -41.52 -36.71
N ASN A 128 -20.09 -41.87 -36.61
CA ASN A 128 -19.48 -42.88 -37.46
C ASN A 128 -20.11 -44.28 -37.27
N LYS A 129 -20.45 -44.65 -36.02
CA LYS A 129 -21.11 -45.93 -35.74
C LYS A 129 -22.50 -45.98 -36.36
N ILE A 130 -23.28 -44.90 -36.24
CA ILE A 130 -24.61 -44.78 -36.84
C ILE A 130 -24.52 -44.84 -38.37
N LEU A 131 -23.61 -44.07 -38.97
CA LEU A 131 -23.40 -44.05 -40.43
C LEU A 131 -22.95 -45.40 -40.97
N SER A 132 -22.09 -46.12 -40.25
CA SER A 132 -21.67 -47.48 -40.62
C SER A 132 -22.87 -48.43 -40.70
N ASN A 133 -23.74 -48.42 -39.68
CA ASN A 133 -24.92 -49.29 -39.63
C ASN A 133 -25.91 -48.97 -40.76
N ILE A 134 -26.20 -47.69 -40.99
CA ILE A 134 -27.09 -47.23 -42.08
C ILE A 134 -26.54 -47.67 -43.44
N ASN A 135 -25.24 -47.54 -43.67
CA ASN A 135 -24.63 -47.93 -44.93
C ASN A 135 -24.65 -49.45 -45.16
N SER A 136 -24.44 -50.26 -44.11
CA SER A 136 -24.57 -51.71 -44.22
C SER A 136 -25.98 -52.15 -44.58
N GLU A 137 -27.01 -51.56 -43.97
CA GLU A 137 -28.41 -51.86 -44.30
C GLU A 137 -28.76 -51.41 -45.72
N ARG A 138 -28.32 -50.22 -46.12
CA ARG A 138 -28.56 -49.72 -47.48
C ARG A 138 -27.92 -50.62 -48.53
N GLN A 139 -26.71 -51.14 -48.27
CA GLN A 139 -26.06 -52.10 -49.17
C GLN A 139 -26.82 -53.43 -49.26
N ALA A 140 -27.39 -53.91 -48.14
CA ALA A 140 -28.24 -55.09 -48.15
C ALA A 140 -29.49 -54.87 -49.03
N LEU A 141 -30.18 -53.74 -48.86
CA LEU A 141 -31.36 -53.38 -49.68
C LEU A 141 -31.05 -53.24 -51.17
N VAL A 142 -29.91 -52.62 -51.51
CA VAL A 142 -29.47 -52.50 -52.91
C VAL A 142 -29.18 -53.88 -53.52
N SER A 143 -28.59 -54.80 -52.75
CA SER A 143 -28.31 -56.15 -53.22
C SER A 143 -29.60 -56.92 -53.54
N ILE A 144 -30.62 -56.77 -52.71
CA ILE A 144 -31.95 -57.35 -52.93
C ILE A 144 -32.60 -56.77 -54.21
N SER A 145 -32.50 -55.45 -54.41
CA SER A 145 -33.08 -54.75 -55.57
C SER A 145 -32.48 -55.11 -56.93
N ARG A 146 -31.36 -55.86 -56.96
CA ARG A 146 -30.66 -56.26 -58.19
C ARG A 146 -30.95 -57.70 -58.62
N LEU A 147 -31.69 -58.47 -57.82
CA LEU A 147 -32.02 -59.85 -58.16
C LEU A 147 -33.06 -59.90 -59.30
N PRO A 148 -32.99 -60.90 -60.21
CA PRO A 148 -33.98 -61.11 -61.28
C PRO A 148 -35.39 -61.34 -60.73
N GLU A 149 -36.42 -60.91 -61.46
CA GLU A 149 -37.83 -60.99 -61.03
C GLU A 149 -38.25 -62.42 -60.63
N GLU A 150 -37.80 -63.44 -61.35
CA GLU A 150 -38.07 -64.86 -61.06
C GLU A 150 -37.50 -65.30 -59.70
N SER A 151 -36.30 -64.82 -59.33
CA SER A 151 -35.71 -65.05 -58.02
C SER A 151 -36.39 -64.25 -56.90
N ARG A 152 -37.06 -63.14 -57.24
CA ARG A 152 -37.88 -62.38 -56.28
C ARG A 152 -39.20 -63.08 -55.99
N GLU A 153 -39.78 -63.73 -57.00
CA GLU A 153 -41.01 -64.54 -56.85
C GLU A 153 -40.73 -65.82 -56.04
N GLU A 154 -39.58 -66.46 -56.22
CA GLU A 154 -39.17 -67.64 -55.42
C GLU A 154 -38.85 -67.23 -53.97
N MET A 155 -38.20 -66.07 -53.77
CA MET A 155 -38.05 -65.48 -52.43
C MET A 155 -39.40 -65.19 -51.77
N ARG A 156 -40.47 -64.89 -52.53
CA ARG A 156 -41.83 -64.68 -51.98
C ARG A 156 -42.45 -65.92 -51.36
N GLU A 157 -42.03 -67.13 -51.73
CA GLU A 157 -42.46 -68.36 -51.04
C GLU A 157 -41.62 -68.68 -49.80
N THR A 158 -40.33 -68.30 -49.77
CA THR A 158 -39.47 -68.39 -48.58
C THR A 158 -39.55 -67.17 -47.64
N LEU A 159 -40.31 -66.15 -48.06
CA LEU A 159 -40.44 -64.84 -47.42
C LEU A 159 -40.81 -64.87 -45.93
N PRO A 160 -41.59 -65.84 -45.40
CA PRO A 160 -41.87 -65.89 -43.96
C PRO A 160 -40.61 -65.93 -43.10
N GLY A 161 -39.59 -66.71 -43.50
CA GLY A 161 -38.33 -66.81 -42.76
C GLY A 161 -37.45 -65.57 -42.89
N GLU A 162 -37.56 -64.85 -44.00
CA GLU A 162 -36.80 -63.61 -44.24
C GLU A 162 -37.46 -62.41 -43.55
N VAL A 163 -38.80 -62.38 -43.47
CA VAL A 163 -39.56 -61.46 -42.63
C VAL A 163 -39.21 -61.67 -41.16
N GLU A 164 -39.10 -62.90 -40.68
CA GLU A 164 -38.71 -63.20 -39.30
C GLU A 164 -37.26 -62.76 -39.00
N ARG A 165 -36.34 -62.92 -39.96
CA ARG A 165 -34.96 -62.39 -39.86
C ARG A 165 -34.92 -60.86 -39.84
N LEU A 166 -35.71 -60.20 -40.70
CA LEU A 166 -35.81 -58.74 -40.72
C LEU A 166 -36.49 -58.19 -39.46
N GLN A 167 -37.49 -58.89 -38.91
CA GLN A 167 -38.09 -58.55 -37.61
C GLN A 167 -37.09 -58.70 -36.47
N THR A 168 -36.29 -59.77 -36.46
CA THR A 168 -35.21 -59.93 -35.48
C THR A 168 -34.17 -58.82 -35.61
N SER A 169 -33.76 -58.49 -36.84
CA SER A 169 -32.82 -57.39 -37.10
C SER A 169 -33.39 -56.03 -36.68
N LEU A 170 -34.69 -55.77 -36.90
CA LEU A 170 -35.37 -54.56 -36.43
C LEU A 170 -35.39 -54.49 -34.91
N GLN A 171 -35.68 -55.60 -34.24
CA GLN A 171 -35.64 -55.67 -32.78
C GLN A 171 -34.22 -55.42 -32.23
N ASP A 172 -33.18 -55.92 -32.89
CA ASP A 172 -31.78 -55.67 -32.51
C ASP A 172 -31.38 -54.19 -32.72
N ILE A 173 -31.90 -53.55 -33.79
CA ILE A 173 -31.74 -52.12 -34.03
C ILE A 173 -32.44 -51.32 -32.93
N ASP A 174 -33.68 -51.66 -32.58
CA ASP A 174 -34.43 -50.99 -31.51
C ASP A 174 -33.71 -51.12 -30.16
N ASN A 175 -33.22 -52.32 -29.81
CA ASN A 175 -32.43 -52.54 -28.60
C ASN A 175 -31.11 -51.73 -28.61
N THR A 176 -30.47 -51.62 -29.77
CA THR A 176 -29.25 -50.81 -29.93
C THR A 176 -29.56 -49.32 -29.79
N LEU A 177 -30.68 -48.86 -30.33
CA LEU A 177 -31.14 -47.48 -30.24
C LEU A 177 -31.46 -47.11 -28.79
N ASP A 178 -32.13 -47.99 -28.05
CA ASP A 178 -32.39 -47.82 -26.63
C ASP A 178 -31.09 -47.72 -25.81
N THR A 179 -30.11 -48.58 -26.11
CA THR A 179 -28.80 -48.53 -25.45
C THR A 179 -28.07 -47.21 -25.73
N VAL A 180 -28.07 -46.76 -26.99
CA VAL A 180 -27.47 -45.47 -27.39
C VAL A 180 -28.21 -44.31 -26.74
N SER A 181 -29.53 -44.35 -26.66
CA SER A 181 -30.36 -43.33 -26.02
C SER A 181 -30.05 -43.24 -24.52
N GLN A 182 -29.96 -44.38 -23.82
CA GLN A 182 -29.58 -44.41 -22.41
C GLN A 182 -28.16 -43.87 -22.17
N GLU A 183 -27.22 -44.18 -23.04
CA GLU A 183 -25.86 -43.67 -22.92
C GLU A 183 -25.77 -42.16 -23.21
N ALA A 184 -26.56 -41.67 -24.18
CA ALA A 184 -26.70 -40.24 -24.44
C ALA A 184 -27.28 -39.51 -23.21
N ILE A 185 -28.30 -40.07 -22.54
CA ILE A 185 -28.86 -39.52 -21.31
C ILE A 185 -27.79 -39.45 -20.20
N ARG A 186 -27.03 -40.53 -19.99
CA ARG A 186 -25.93 -40.54 -19.00
C ARG A 186 -24.85 -39.48 -19.30
N LEU A 187 -24.53 -39.27 -20.58
CA LEU A 187 -23.59 -38.23 -21.00
C LEU A 187 -24.15 -36.82 -20.74
N ILE A 188 -25.44 -36.61 -20.99
CA ILE A 188 -26.13 -35.34 -20.68
C ILE A 188 -26.11 -35.07 -19.17
N GLU A 189 -26.42 -36.07 -18.34
CA GLU A 189 -26.38 -35.96 -16.88
C GLU A 189 -24.96 -35.66 -16.38
N THR A 190 -23.96 -36.35 -16.92
CA THR A 190 -22.54 -36.12 -16.60
C THR A 190 -22.11 -34.71 -16.97
N ASN A 191 -22.51 -34.20 -18.15
CA ASN A 191 -22.21 -32.84 -18.57
C ASN A 191 -22.91 -31.79 -17.71
N SER A 192 -24.17 -32.04 -17.33
CA SER A 192 -24.91 -31.17 -16.40
C SER A 192 -24.22 -31.10 -15.02
N SER A 193 -23.73 -32.23 -14.51
CA SER A 193 -22.94 -32.29 -13.28
C SER A 193 -21.65 -31.47 -13.38
N LYS A 194 -20.88 -31.64 -14.47
CA LYS A 194 -19.66 -30.86 -14.72
C LYS A 194 -19.93 -29.36 -14.87
N GLU A 195 -21.04 -28.98 -15.50
CA GLU A 195 -21.43 -27.56 -15.63
C GLU A 195 -21.72 -26.93 -14.26
N ASN A 196 -22.33 -27.68 -13.35
CA ASN A 196 -22.56 -27.22 -11.98
C ASN A 196 -21.23 -27.07 -11.20
N GLU A 197 -20.28 -27.98 -11.38
CA GLU A 197 -18.94 -27.86 -10.80
C GLU A 197 -18.20 -26.62 -11.32
N ILE A 198 -18.28 -26.34 -12.63
CA ILE A 198 -17.71 -25.12 -13.24
C ILE A 198 -18.35 -23.86 -12.63
N LYS A 199 -19.68 -23.83 -12.49
CA LYS A 199 -20.39 -22.70 -11.87
C LYS A 199 -19.96 -22.49 -10.42
N GLU A 200 -19.73 -23.55 -9.67
CA GLU A 200 -19.26 -23.45 -8.28
C GLU A 200 -17.82 -22.94 -8.19
N LEU A 201 -16.92 -23.45 -9.04
CA LEU A 201 -15.56 -22.94 -9.14
C LEU A 201 -15.51 -21.46 -9.54
N GLN A 202 -16.42 -21.01 -10.41
CA GLN A 202 -16.57 -19.60 -10.76
C GLN A 202 -17.01 -18.76 -9.55
N ARG A 203 -17.98 -19.21 -8.75
CA ARG A 203 -18.39 -18.52 -7.51
C ARG A 203 -17.25 -18.42 -6.50
N GLN A 204 -16.47 -19.48 -6.33
CA GLN A 204 -15.30 -19.48 -5.43
C GLN A 204 -14.22 -18.50 -5.90
N LEU A 205 -14.00 -18.39 -7.21
CA LEU A 205 -13.07 -17.41 -7.79
C LEU A 205 -13.56 -15.97 -7.55
N GLU A 206 -14.84 -15.70 -7.74
CA GLU A 206 -15.44 -14.38 -7.51
C GLU A 206 -15.40 -13.98 -6.02
N SER A 207 -15.71 -14.90 -5.11
CA SER A 207 -15.67 -14.64 -3.67
C SER A 207 -14.25 -14.34 -3.19
N THR A 208 -13.24 -15.08 -3.68
CA THR A 208 -11.83 -14.85 -3.34
C THR A 208 -11.38 -13.47 -3.83
N ASN A 209 -11.74 -13.09 -5.06
CA ASN A 209 -11.43 -11.77 -5.61
C ASN A 209 -12.10 -10.65 -4.81
N LEU A 210 -13.32 -10.86 -4.32
CA LEU A 210 -14.04 -9.89 -3.49
C LEU A 210 -13.37 -9.70 -2.11
N ILE A 211 -12.98 -10.81 -1.46
CA ILE A 211 -12.26 -10.78 -0.18
C ILE A 211 -10.93 -10.04 -0.34
N GLU A 212 -10.15 -10.37 -1.37
CA GLU A 212 -8.87 -9.73 -1.64
C GLU A 212 -9.03 -8.24 -1.97
N LYS A 213 -10.04 -7.88 -2.78
CA LYS A 213 -10.38 -6.48 -3.05
C LYS A 213 -10.69 -5.71 -1.76
N ASN A 214 -11.52 -6.26 -0.88
CA ASN A 214 -11.89 -5.61 0.37
C ASN A 214 -10.66 -5.43 1.28
N ARG A 215 -9.79 -6.44 1.38
CA ARG A 215 -8.52 -6.36 2.12
C ARG A 215 -7.63 -5.23 1.59
N LEU A 216 -7.46 -5.15 0.27
CA LEU A 216 -6.67 -4.08 -0.36
C LEU A 216 -7.27 -2.69 -0.11
N GLU A 217 -8.60 -2.57 -0.16
CA GLU A 217 -9.30 -1.33 0.12
C GLU A 217 -9.10 -0.87 1.57
N THR A 218 -9.12 -1.80 2.54
CA THR A 218 -8.76 -1.51 3.94
C THR A 218 -7.31 -1.03 4.07
N THR A 219 -6.35 -1.70 3.43
CA THR A 219 -4.93 -1.29 3.45
C THR A 219 -4.73 0.09 2.83
N ILE A 220 -5.38 0.39 1.70
CA ILE A 220 -5.32 1.71 1.05
C ILE A 220 -5.85 2.80 1.99
N ASN A 221 -6.96 2.54 2.70
CA ASN A 221 -7.52 3.51 3.62
C ASN A 221 -6.61 3.73 4.84
N ALA A 222 -5.99 2.68 5.37
CA ALA A 222 -4.99 2.80 6.43
C ALA A 222 -3.78 3.64 5.99
N LEU A 223 -3.25 3.40 4.79
CA LEU A 223 -2.14 4.20 4.24
C LEU A 223 -2.51 5.66 4.00
N LYS A 224 -3.74 5.95 3.56
CA LYS A 224 -4.24 7.33 3.46
C LYS A 224 -4.25 8.03 4.81
N GLN A 225 -4.72 7.34 5.86
CA GLN A 225 -4.74 7.88 7.22
C GLN A 225 -3.33 8.19 7.72
N GLN A 226 -2.39 7.26 7.53
CA GLN A 226 -0.99 7.47 7.89
C GLN A 226 -0.38 8.68 7.16
N ASN A 227 -0.74 8.90 5.89
CA ASN A 227 -0.24 10.05 5.13
C ASN A 227 -0.81 11.39 5.65
N ILE A 228 -2.07 11.39 6.11
CA ILE A 228 -2.67 12.56 6.79
C ILE A 228 -1.91 12.87 8.07
N GLU A 229 -1.58 11.87 8.88
CA GLU A 229 -0.81 12.04 10.12
C GLU A 229 0.61 12.56 9.87
N LEU A 230 1.29 12.03 8.83
CA LEU A 230 2.61 12.52 8.42
C LEU A 230 2.55 13.98 7.95
N THR A 231 1.52 14.36 7.20
CA THR A 231 1.31 15.75 6.74
C THR A 231 1.06 16.68 7.92
N ALA A 232 0.27 16.25 8.92
CA ALA A 232 0.04 17.00 10.15
C ALA A 232 1.35 17.19 10.95
N ARG A 233 2.17 16.14 11.03
CA ARG A 233 3.48 16.20 11.68
C ARG A 233 4.44 17.14 10.96
N GLU A 234 4.50 17.11 9.63
CA GLU A 234 5.31 18.02 8.82
C GLU A 234 4.89 19.48 9.02
N THR A 235 3.59 19.74 9.10
CA THR A 235 3.05 21.07 9.39
C THR A 235 3.47 21.56 10.78
N SER A 236 3.38 20.68 11.80
CA SER A 236 3.80 21.01 13.16
C SER A 236 5.31 21.29 13.27
N LEU A 237 6.14 20.48 12.60
CA LEU A 237 7.60 20.72 12.55
C LEU A 237 7.94 22.03 11.84
N SER A 238 7.23 22.35 10.74
CA SER A 238 7.41 23.62 10.03
C SER A 238 7.09 24.83 10.93
N GLN A 239 6.05 24.74 11.76
CA GLN A 239 5.74 25.77 12.75
C GLN A 239 6.83 25.90 13.82
N GLN A 240 7.35 24.77 14.33
CA GLN A 240 8.46 24.78 15.29
C GLN A 240 9.72 25.43 14.71
N ILE A 241 10.08 25.11 13.47
CA ILE A 241 11.21 25.73 12.77
C ILE A 241 11.02 27.24 12.66
N ASN A 242 9.83 27.70 12.26
CA ASN A 242 9.55 29.13 12.17
C ASN A 242 9.70 29.84 13.53
N ASN A 243 9.25 29.22 14.62
CA ASN A 243 9.42 29.79 15.96
C ASN A 243 10.90 29.91 16.35
N LEU A 244 11.72 28.89 16.05
CA LEU A 244 13.16 28.91 16.30
C LEU A 244 13.89 29.96 15.45
N VAL A 245 13.45 30.20 14.21
CA VAL A 245 13.99 31.27 13.36
C VAL A 245 13.71 32.64 13.99
N ILE A 246 12.48 32.89 14.46
CA ILE A 246 12.11 34.13 15.14
C ILE A 246 12.94 34.34 16.42
N GLU A 247 13.14 33.27 17.21
CA GLU A 247 13.96 33.31 18.42
C GLU A 247 15.42 33.64 18.10
N LYS A 248 15.99 32.99 17.08
CA LYS A 248 17.36 33.26 16.60
C LYS A 248 17.54 34.71 16.18
N ASP A 249 16.61 35.27 15.43
CA ASP A 249 16.68 36.67 14.97
C ASP A 249 16.58 37.64 16.17
N THR A 250 15.75 37.30 17.16
CA THR A 250 15.64 38.07 18.41
C THR A 250 16.98 38.07 19.17
N LEU A 251 17.62 36.91 19.32
CA LEU A 251 18.92 36.79 19.98
C LEU A 251 20.04 37.51 19.22
N LYS A 252 20.00 37.48 17.88
CA LYS A 252 20.95 38.21 17.04
C LYS A 252 20.83 39.72 17.27
N ASN A 253 19.61 40.26 17.29
CA ASN A 253 19.38 41.68 17.57
C ASN A 253 19.89 42.09 18.96
N GLN A 254 19.66 41.25 19.98
CA GLN A 254 20.19 41.49 21.33
C GLN A 254 21.72 41.47 21.38
N LEU A 255 22.36 40.61 20.58
CA LEU A 255 23.83 40.57 20.49
C LEU A 255 24.38 41.84 19.83
N GLU A 256 23.79 42.28 18.72
CA GLU A 256 24.18 43.51 18.03
C GLU A 256 24.03 44.74 18.94
N GLU A 257 22.95 44.80 19.73
CA GLU A 257 22.74 45.86 20.73
C GLU A 257 23.85 45.86 21.80
N LYS A 258 24.19 44.69 22.36
CA LYS A 258 25.29 44.56 23.33
C LYS A 258 26.64 44.95 22.73
N GLN A 259 26.90 44.59 21.47
CA GLN A 259 28.12 44.99 20.77
C GLN A 259 28.19 46.49 20.56
N ARG A 260 27.08 47.16 20.20
CA ARG A 260 27.00 48.62 20.11
C ARG A 260 27.29 49.30 21.45
N LEU A 261 26.72 48.78 22.55
CA LEU A 261 27.00 49.29 23.89
C LEU A 261 28.49 49.14 24.25
N LEU A 262 29.10 47.99 23.95
CA LEU A 262 30.53 47.76 24.23
C LEU A 262 31.43 48.67 23.40
N ALA A 263 31.12 48.86 22.11
CA ALA A 263 31.86 49.77 21.24
C ALA A 263 31.77 51.23 21.73
N GLY A 264 30.60 51.66 22.20
CA GLY A 264 30.42 52.97 22.81
C GLY A 264 31.31 53.19 24.04
N ILE A 265 31.47 52.18 24.89
CA ILE A 265 32.35 52.23 26.08
C ILE A 265 33.83 52.35 25.66
N LEU A 266 34.25 51.65 24.61
CA LEU A 266 35.66 51.62 24.18
C LEU A 266 36.11 52.90 23.46
N VAL A 267 35.20 53.63 22.81
CA VAL A 267 35.52 54.84 22.03
C VAL A 267 35.46 56.13 22.87
N GLY A 268 34.81 56.11 24.04
CA GLY A 268 34.67 57.29 24.90
C GLY A 268 35.63 57.34 26.09
N ASN A 269 36.29 58.48 26.32
CA ASN A 269 37.02 58.83 27.56
C ASN A 269 36.13 58.93 28.82
N ASN A 270 34.90 58.39 28.80
CA ASN A 270 33.91 58.49 29.87
C ASN A 270 33.48 57.11 30.38
N ILE A 271 34.46 56.24 30.62
CA ILE A 271 34.26 54.95 31.30
C ILE A 271 33.46 55.13 32.61
N ASN A 272 33.68 56.23 33.33
CA ASN A 272 32.96 56.53 34.57
C ASN A 272 31.46 56.80 34.35
N GLU A 273 31.09 57.49 33.27
CA GLU A 273 29.68 57.79 32.97
C GLU A 273 28.94 56.52 32.49
N ALA A 274 29.63 55.63 31.77
CA ALA A 274 29.10 54.33 31.38
C ALA A 274 28.93 53.36 32.57
N ILE A 275 29.84 53.39 33.55
CA ILE A 275 29.70 52.65 34.82
C ILE A 275 28.47 53.15 35.57
N GLU A 276 28.29 54.47 35.68
CA GLU A 276 27.17 55.07 36.40
C GLU A 276 25.81 54.76 35.74
N GLN A 277 25.75 54.73 34.40
CA GLN A 277 24.55 54.28 33.68
C GLN A 277 24.25 52.79 33.91
N LYS A 278 25.28 51.93 33.95
CA LYS A 278 25.11 50.51 34.24
C LYS A 278 24.65 50.25 35.68
N ASP A 279 25.15 51.01 36.64
CA ASP A 279 24.70 50.92 38.03
C ASP A 279 23.23 51.35 38.19
N GLN A 280 22.78 52.37 37.45
CA GLN A 280 21.37 52.74 37.42
C GLN A 280 20.48 51.67 36.77
N GLU A 281 20.97 51.03 35.72
CA GLU A 281 20.25 49.93 35.05
C GLU A 281 20.12 48.71 35.97
N ILE A 282 21.19 48.34 36.69
CA ILE A 282 21.18 47.28 37.71
C ILE A 282 20.16 47.62 38.82
N LEU A 283 20.13 48.86 39.29
CA LEU A 283 19.18 49.29 40.32
C LEU A 283 17.73 49.17 39.84
N ARG A 284 17.45 49.55 38.58
CA ARG A 284 16.12 49.43 37.97
C ARG A 284 15.66 47.98 37.89
N LEU A 285 16.53 47.08 37.42
CA LEU A 285 16.23 45.65 37.33
C LEU A 285 15.98 45.04 38.71
N LYS A 286 16.72 45.50 39.73
CA LYS A 286 16.53 45.06 41.12
C LYS A 286 15.14 45.44 41.65
N ILE A 287 14.70 46.68 41.44
CA ILE A 287 13.34 47.14 41.81
C ILE A 287 12.26 46.33 41.07
N GLN A 288 12.49 46.01 39.80
CA GLN A 288 11.53 45.25 38.99
C GLN A 288 11.40 43.80 39.46
N ASN A 289 12.53 43.17 39.84
CA ASN A 289 12.53 41.83 40.45
C ASN A 289 11.83 41.84 41.82
N GLU A 290 12.07 42.84 42.66
CA GLU A 290 11.42 42.98 43.96
C GLU A 290 9.90 43.14 43.82
N LYS A 291 9.45 43.86 42.78
CA LYS A 291 8.03 43.94 42.43
C LYS A 291 7.45 42.60 41.96
N LEU A 292 8.17 41.85 41.12
CA LEU A 292 7.77 40.51 40.70
C LEU A 292 7.66 39.55 41.89
N GLU A 293 8.60 39.60 42.83
CA GLU A 293 8.54 38.81 44.06
C GLU A 293 7.32 39.19 44.92
N GLN A 294 6.99 40.48 45.02
CA GLN A 294 5.77 40.92 45.70
C GLN A 294 4.50 40.44 45.02
N ASP A 295 4.45 40.43 43.68
CA ASP A 295 3.29 39.94 42.95
C ASP A 295 3.14 38.41 43.07
N ILE A 296 4.25 37.66 43.06
CA ILE A 296 4.26 36.22 43.36
C ILE A 296 3.80 35.97 44.80
N ALA A 297 4.25 36.77 45.77
CA ALA A 297 3.82 36.67 47.16
C ALA A 297 2.32 36.97 47.31
N LYS A 298 1.80 37.99 46.63
CA LYS A 298 0.36 38.30 46.60
C LYS A 298 -0.45 37.16 46.01
N LEU A 299 0.01 36.55 44.91
CA LEU A 299 -0.64 35.38 44.32
C LEU A 299 -0.62 34.16 45.26
N LYS A 300 0.43 34.00 46.06
CA LYS A 300 0.48 32.96 47.12
C LYS A 300 -0.44 33.26 48.31
N THR A 301 -0.67 34.52 48.64
CA THR A 301 -1.57 34.93 49.74
C THR A 301 -3.03 35.10 49.31
N ALA A 302 -3.31 35.15 48.01
CA ALA A 302 -4.65 35.33 47.44
C ALA A 302 -5.34 33.99 47.09
N SER A 303 -4.98 32.89 47.75
CA SER A 303 -5.82 31.68 47.79
C SER A 303 -6.81 31.78 48.95
N PRO A 304 -8.06 32.25 48.75
CA PRO A 304 -9.13 31.95 49.67
C PRO A 304 -9.52 30.48 49.47
N SER A 305 -9.40 29.75 50.58
CA SER A 305 -10.21 28.60 50.97
C SER A 305 -11.37 28.31 50.01
N SER A 306 -11.18 27.33 49.14
CA SER A 306 -12.27 26.48 48.70
C SER A 306 -12.09 25.16 49.41
N THR A 307 -12.88 25.00 50.46
CA THR A 307 -13.19 23.74 51.13
C THR A 307 -13.61 22.70 50.11
N VAL A 308 -12.69 21.80 49.74
CA VAL A 308 -13.02 20.45 49.35
C VAL A 308 -12.67 19.57 50.54
N THR A 309 -13.70 18.99 51.13
CA THR A 309 -13.67 18.02 52.22
C THR A 309 -12.66 16.91 51.95
N GLU A 310 -11.56 16.96 52.70
CA GLU A 310 -10.52 15.96 52.82
C GLU A 310 -11.07 14.78 53.65
N GLN A 311 -11.23 13.64 52.99
CA GLN A 311 -11.46 12.35 53.63
C GLN A 311 -10.12 11.86 54.23
N PRO A 312 -10.10 11.32 55.47
CA PRO A 312 -8.87 11.08 56.21
C PRO A 312 -7.99 9.98 55.58
N PRO A 313 -6.66 10.11 55.68
CA PRO A 313 -5.71 9.16 55.11
C PRO A 313 -5.71 7.84 55.91
N PRO A 314 -5.83 6.67 55.25
CA PRO A 314 -5.55 5.40 55.91
C PRO A 314 -4.03 5.20 56.11
N PRO A 315 -3.65 4.42 57.14
CA PRO A 315 -2.27 4.27 57.56
C PRO A 315 -1.45 3.46 56.55
N ILE A 316 -0.22 3.91 56.34
CA ILE A 316 0.83 3.25 55.56
C ILE A 316 1.03 1.82 56.08
N PRO A 317 0.75 0.77 55.28
CA PRO A 317 1.12 -0.59 55.62
C PRO A 317 2.60 -0.85 55.27
N PRO A 318 3.30 -1.73 56.02
CA PRO A 318 4.67 -2.14 55.72
C PRO A 318 4.73 -2.97 54.42
N PRO A 319 5.92 -3.10 53.79
CA PRO A 319 6.08 -3.66 52.45
C PRO A 319 5.64 -5.13 52.40
N ALA A 320 4.42 -5.35 51.90
CA ALA A 320 3.92 -6.67 51.57
C ALA A 320 4.45 -7.08 50.19
N ALA A 321 4.96 -8.31 50.12
CA ALA A 321 5.39 -8.97 48.89
C ALA A 321 4.31 -8.82 47.81
N VAL A 322 4.71 -8.30 46.65
CA VAL A 322 3.87 -8.10 45.46
C VAL A 322 3.53 -9.48 44.90
N THR A 323 2.42 -10.06 45.35
CA THR A 323 1.78 -11.17 44.64
C THR A 323 1.03 -10.59 43.45
N ASN A 324 1.46 -10.98 42.25
CA ASN A 324 1.09 -10.45 40.94
C ASN A 324 -0.35 -10.77 40.49
N ASP A 325 -1.38 -10.37 41.25
CA ASP A 325 -2.79 -10.58 40.86
C ASP A 325 -3.17 -9.86 39.56
N LYS A 326 -2.44 -8.80 39.18
CA LYS A 326 -2.68 -8.06 37.93
C LYS A 326 -2.45 -8.89 36.67
N PHE A 327 -1.63 -9.93 36.73
CA PHE A 327 -1.22 -10.69 35.55
C PHE A 327 -1.97 -12.02 35.35
N GLU A 328 -2.70 -12.52 36.35
CA GLU A 328 -3.43 -13.79 36.26
C GLU A 328 -4.46 -13.82 35.13
N LYS A 329 -5.08 -12.68 34.83
CA LYS A 329 -6.00 -12.53 33.70
C LYS A 329 -5.29 -12.80 32.37
N TYR A 330 -4.07 -12.28 32.21
CA TYR A 330 -3.29 -12.42 30.98
C TYR A 330 -2.64 -13.80 30.88
N GLU A 331 -2.29 -14.45 31.98
CA GLU A 331 -1.84 -15.84 31.97
C GLU A 331 -2.93 -16.79 31.48
N ARG A 332 -4.19 -16.57 31.91
CA ARG A 332 -5.34 -17.33 31.38
C ARG A 332 -5.56 -17.08 29.89
N MET A 333 -5.36 -15.83 29.43
CA MET A 333 -5.47 -15.51 28.00
C MET A 333 -4.33 -16.09 27.17
N LYS A 334 -3.10 -16.14 27.69
CA LYS A 334 -1.92 -16.73 27.03
C LYS A 334 -2.10 -18.23 26.74
N LYS A 335 -2.94 -18.93 27.50
CA LYS A 335 -3.31 -20.34 27.23
C LYS A 335 -4.29 -20.51 26.05
N MET A 336 -5.02 -19.47 25.69
CA MET A 336 -6.11 -19.53 24.69
C MET A 336 -5.83 -18.70 23.43
N LEU A 337 -4.91 -17.73 23.49
CA LEU A 337 -4.65 -16.74 22.44
C LEU A 337 -3.15 -16.61 22.14
N PRO A 338 -2.78 -16.25 20.90
CA PRO A 338 -1.39 -15.97 20.55
C PRO A 338 -0.87 -14.73 21.30
N GLU A 339 0.42 -14.71 21.57
CA GLU A 339 1.10 -13.68 22.38
C GLU A 339 0.82 -12.25 21.89
N GLY A 340 0.80 -12.02 20.58
CA GLY A 340 0.49 -10.72 20.00
C GLY A 340 -0.90 -10.19 20.37
N ALA A 341 -1.90 -11.08 20.49
CA ALA A 341 -3.25 -10.70 20.91
C ALA A 341 -3.31 -10.36 22.40
N VAL A 342 -2.53 -11.07 23.23
CA VAL A 342 -2.43 -10.80 24.67
C VAL A 342 -1.74 -9.44 24.91
N ARG A 343 -0.63 -9.15 24.21
CA ARG A 343 0.06 -7.84 24.27
C ARG A 343 -0.85 -6.68 23.86
N GLN A 344 -1.63 -6.83 22.77
CA GLN A 344 -2.60 -5.80 22.38
C GLN A 344 -3.68 -5.60 23.45
N LYS A 345 -4.14 -6.67 24.10
CA LYS A 345 -5.12 -6.57 25.18
C LYS A 345 -4.55 -5.86 26.41
N MET A 346 -3.31 -6.18 26.80
CA MET A 346 -2.61 -5.51 27.91
C MET A 346 -2.42 -4.00 27.63
N LYS A 347 -2.06 -3.63 26.40
CA LYS A 347 -1.95 -2.23 25.98
C LYS A 347 -3.30 -1.50 26.04
N THR A 348 -4.38 -2.16 25.64
CA THR A 348 -5.74 -1.61 25.71
C THR A 348 -6.22 -1.42 27.15
N ASP A 349 -5.83 -2.33 28.05
CA ASP A 349 -6.18 -2.29 29.47
C ASP A 349 -5.26 -1.33 30.26
N GLY A 350 -4.38 -0.58 29.58
CA GLY A 350 -3.60 0.52 30.16
C GLY A 350 -2.25 0.14 30.79
N LEU A 351 -1.72 -1.06 30.53
CA LEU A 351 -0.38 -1.44 30.98
C LEU A 351 0.70 -0.70 30.19
N SER A 352 1.74 -0.26 30.88
CA SER A 352 2.91 0.35 30.27
C SER A 352 3.69 -0.67 29.44
N GLU A 353 4.39 -0.20 28.40
CA GLU A 353 5.20 -1.10 27.53
C GLU A 353 6.25 -1.87 28.35
N SER A 354 6.82 -1.28 29.41
CA SER A 354 7.73 -1.96 30.35
C SER A 354 7.07 -3.06 31.17
N GLU A 355 5.80 -2.90 31.56
CA GLU A 355 5.05 -3.95 32.27
C GLU A 355 4.64 -5.09 31.31
N ILE A 356 4.40 -4.77 30.04
CA ILE A 356 4.12 -5.75 28.99
C ILE A 356 5.36 -6.56 28.63
N ASP A 357 6.54 -5.93 28.61
CA ASP A 357 7.81 -6.62 28.32
C ASP A 357 8.33 -7.45 29.51
N ALA A 358 7.93 -7.11 30.73
CA ALA A 358 8.28 -7.87 31.93
C ALA A 358 7.40 -9.13 32.16
N PHE A 359 6.27 -9.25 31.43
CA PHE A 359 5.32 -10.36 31.49
C PHE A 359 5.53 -11.38 30.35
#